data_AF-A0AAW6NF32-F1
#
_entry.id   AF-A0AAW6NF32-F1
#
_cell.length_a   1.000
_cell.length_b   1.000
_cell.length_c   1.000
_cell.angle_alpha   90.00
_cell.angle_beta   90.00
_cell.angle_gamma   90.00
#
_symmetry.space_group_name_H-M   'P 1'
#
loop_
_entity.id
_entity.type
_entity.pdbx_description
1 polymer ?
#
loop_
_entity_poly.entity_id
_entity_poly.type
_entity_poly.pdbx_seq_one_letter_code
_entity_poly.pdbx_strand_id
1 'polypeptide(L)'
;MTEYDRKFAAALAELQATDMWDTNYNPPLLRVQRRLGWSARPPHYAPFWRIWSGYALWFGLVWGVAMWFIIWRGQGFSPASAAGAAALAGIIFGGLMAGYFARARHRYKLSRWEEL
;
A
#
# COMPACT_ATOMS: atom_id res chain seq x y z
N MET A 1 -25.79 5.08 8.54
CA MET A 1 -24.44 5.37 8.01
C MET A 1 -23.47 5.29 9.16
N THR A 2 -22.45 4.44 9.09
CA THR A 2 -21.48 4.30 10.21
C THR A 2 -20.54 5.51 10.25
N GLU A 3 -19.88 5.76 11.38
CA GLU A 3 -18.85 6.81 11.48
C GLU A 3 -17.72 6.59 10.47
N TYR A 4 -17.34 5.32 10.26
CA TYR A 4 -16.38 4.93 9.25
C TYR A 4 -16.83 5.32 7.83
N ASP A 5 -18.09 5.07 7.47
CA ASP A 5 -18.60 5.41 6.12
C ASP A 5 -18.58 6.93 5.88
N ARG A 6 -18.90 7.73 6.91
CA ARG A 6 -18.81 9.19 6.85
C ARG A 6 -17.37 9.64 6.60
N LYS A 7 -16.43 9.14 7.41
CA LYS A 7 -14.99 9.45 7.28
C LYS A 7 -14.44 9.00 5.93
N PHE A 8 -14.85 7.84 5.45
CA PHE A 8 -14.44 7.32 4.15
C PHE A 8 -14.95 8.19 3.00
N ALA A 9 -16.21 8.62 3.06
CA ALA A 9 -16.78 9.52 2.05
C ALA A 9 -16.08 10.89 2.04
N ALA A 10 -15.79 11.46 3.21
CA ALA A 10 -15.03 12.71 3.34
C ALA A 10 -13.60 12.57 2.78
N ALA A 11 -12.90 11.49 3.13
CA ALA A 11 -11.57 11.19 2.58
C ALA A 11 -11.61 11.08 1.05
N LEU A 12 -12.62 10.40 0.49
CA LEU A 12 -12.75 10.26 -0.96
C LEU A 12 -13.04 11.60 -1.64
N ALA A 13 -13.86 12.46 -1.02
CA ALA A 13 -14.14 13.80 -1.53
C ALA A 13 -12.88 14.68 -1.55
N GLU A 14 -12.07 14.65 -0.47
CA GLU A 14 -10.77 15.33 -0.45
C GLU A 14 -9.84 14.82 -1.55
N LEU A 15 -9.77 13.49 -1.74
CA LEU A 15 -8.93 12.87 -2.78
C LEU A 15 -9.41 13.19 -4.20
N GLN A 16 -10.72 13.23 -4.43
CA GLN A 16 -11.34 13.61 -5.71
C GLN A 16 -11.11 15.08 -6.06
N ALA A 17 -10.94 15.94 -5.06
CA ALA A 17 -10.60 17.35 -5.26
C ALA A 17 -9.11 17.57 -5.61
N THR A 18 -8.29 16.52 -5.61
CA THR A 18 -6.89 16.58 -6.03
C THR A 18 -6.73 16.21 -7.51
N ASP A 19 -5.59 16.57 -8.11
CA ASP A 19 -5.23 16.16 -9.47
C ASP A 19 -4.82 14.66 -9.60
N MET A 20 -5.04 13.86 -8.55
CA MET A 20 -4.71 12.43 -8.57
C MET A 20 -5.70 11.63 -9.41
N TRP A 21 -5.20 10.60 -10.07
CA TRP A 21 -6.05 9.66 -10.78
C TRP A 21 -6.85 8.80 -9.79
N ASP A 22 -8.10 8.48 -10.11
CA ASP A 22 -8.98 7.65 -9.25
C ASP A 22 -8.34 6.31 -8.89
N THR A 23 -7.61 5.70 -9.83
CA THR A 23 -6.91 4.43 -9.59
C THR A 23 -5.84 4.51 -8.51
N ASN A 24 -5.26 5.69 -8.26
CA ASN A 24 -4.20 5.89 -7.27
C ASN A 24 -4.75 5.97 -5.84
N TYR A 25 -5.92 6.56 -5.65
CA TYR A 25 -6.52 6.73 -4.32
C TYR A 25 -7.65 5.73 -4.02
N ASN A 26 -8.23 5.10 -5.04
CA ASN A 26 -9.29 4.10 -4.94
C ASN A 26 -8.93 2.80 -5.69
N PRO A 27 -7.83 2.12 -5.29
CA PRO A 27 -7.38 0.92 -5.97
C PRO A 27 -8.40 -0.23 -5.84
N PRO A 28 -8.47 -1.17 -6.79
CA PRO A 28 -9.38 -2.32 -6.73
C PRO A 28 -9.30 -3.10 -5.41
N LEU A 29 -8.09 -3.24 -4.85
CA LEU A 29 -7.85 -3.91 -3.58
C LEU A 29 -8.62 -3.24 -2.41
N LEU A 30 -8.68 -1.90 -2.38
CA LEU A 30 -9.44 -1.17 -1.37
C LEU A 30 -10.94 -1.48 -1.47
N ARG A 31 -11.46 -1.56 -2.70
CA ARG A 31 -12.88 -1.89 -2.96
C ARG A 31 -13.20 -3.30 -2.48
N VAL A 32 -12.29 -4.26 -2.72
CA VAL A 32 -12.45 -5.65 -2.26
C VAL A 32 -12.42 -5.73 -0.74
N GLN A 33 -11.44 -5.11 -0.07
CA GLN A 33 -11.36 -5.11 1.39
C GLN A 33 -12.63 -4.56 2.04
N ARG A 34 -13.19 -3.48 1.48
CA ARG A 34 -14.46 -2.91 1.95
C ARG A 34 -15.66 -3.83 1.73
N ARG A 35 -15.74 -4.52 0.59
CA ARG A 35 -16.79 -5.51 0.32
C ARG A 35 -16.73 -6.70 1.28
N LEU A 36 -15.54 -7.04 1.76
CA LEU A 36 -15.33 -8.06 2.80
C LEU A 36 -15.66 -7.57 4.22
N GLY A 37 -16.19 -6.35 4.38
CA GLY A 37 -16.57 -5.78 5.66
C GLY A 37 -15.42 -5.16 6.44
N TRP A 38 -14.22 -5.03 5.84
CA TRP A 38 -13.10 -4.40 6.52
C TRP A 38 -13.20 -2.88 6.46
N SER A 39 -12.90 -2.23 7.59
CA SER A 39 -12.79 -0.76 7.70
C SER A 39 -11.47 -0.24 7.11
N ALA A 40 -11.22 -0.56 5.84
CA ALA A 40 -10.01 -0.21 5.11
C ALA A 40 -9.98 1.28 4.74
N ARG A 41 -8.94 1.98 5.18
CA ARG A 41 -8.71 3.39 4.84
C ARG A 41 -8.09 3.50 3.44
N PRO A 42 -8.34 4.57 2.68
CA PRO A 42 -7.56 4.86 1.48
C PRO A 42 -6.06 4.94 1.82
N PRO A 43 -5.14 4.56 0.91
CA PRO A 43 -3.72 4.47 1.22
C PRO A 43 -3.12 5.77 1.80
N HIS A 44 -3.62 6.92 1.34
CA HIS A 44 -3.21 8.26 1.78
C HIS A 44 -3.59 8.59 3.24
N TYR A 45 -4.60 7.91 3.80
CA TYR A 45 -5.10 8.10 5.17
C TYR A 45 -4.74 6.93 6.10
N ALA A 46 -4.08 5.90 5.57
CA ALA A 46 -3.56 4.81 6.38
C ALA A 46 -2.28 5.26 7.12
N PRO A 47 -2.03 4.74 8.33
CA PRO A 47 -0.79 5.01 9.04
C PRO A 47 0.41 4.44 8.25
N PHE A 48 1.55 5.13 8.35
CA PHE A 48 2.79 4.80 7.63
C PHE A 48 3.16 3.31 7.74
N TRP A 49 3.09 2.75 8.96
CA TRP A 49 3.46 1.36 9.20
C TRP A 49 2.58 0.34 8.46
N ARG A 50 1.29 0.63 8.25
CA ARG A 50 0.37 -0.27 7.51
C ARG A 50 0.69 -0.28 6.02
N ILE A 51 1.01 0.88 5.47
CA ILE A 51 1.45 0.99 4.09
C ILE A 51 2.78 0.27 3.92
N TRP A 52 3.74 0.57 4.81
CA TRP A 52 5.06 -0.03 4.78
C TRP A 52 4.99 -1.57 4.82
N SER A 53 4.32 -2.14 5.83
CA SER A 53 4.23 -3.60 5.97
C SER A 53 3.42 -4.25 4.85
N GLY A 54 2.29 -3.64 4.43
CA GLY A 54 1.46 -4.15 3.36
C GLY A 54 2.20 -4.26 2.03
N TYR A 55 2.87 -3.18 1.62
CA TYR A 55 3.65 -3.17 0.38
C TYR A 55 4.94 -3.99 0.47
N ALA A 56 5.61 -4.01 1.63
CA ALA A 56 6.79 -4.84 1.82
C ALA A 56 6.47 -6.34 1.70
N LEU A 57 5.38 -6.80 2.33
CA LEU A 57 4.93 -8.19 2.26
C LEU A 57 4.48 -8.54 0.84
N TRP A 58 3.60 -7.74 0.24
CA TRP A 58 3.09 -8.01 -1.09
C TRP A 58 4.22 -8.06 -2.13
N PHE A 59 5.10 -7.05 -2.14
CA PHE A 59 6.20 -7.01 -3.10
C PHE A 59 7.21 -8.10 -2.82
N GLY A 60 7.68 -8.24 -1.57
CA GLY A 60 8.67 -9.27 -1.22
C GLY A 60 8.21 -10.67 -1.57
N LEU A 61 6.94 -11.02 -1.30
CA LEU A 61 6.40 -12.33 -1.65
C LEU A 61 6.22 -12.50 -3.16
N VAL A 62 5.49 -11.60 -3.82
CA VAL A 62 5.14 -11.77 -5.24
C VAL A 62 6.39 -11.69 -6.11
N TRP A 63 7.22 -10.66 -5.90
CA TRP A 63 8.46 -10.47 -6.66
C TRP A 63 9.50 -11.54 -6.31
N GLY A 64 9.64 -11.90 -5.03
CA GLY A 64 10.57 -12.95 -4.61
C GLY A 64 10.24 -14.32 -5.19
N VAL A 65 8.95 -14.71 -5.19
CA VAL A 65 8.47 -15.94 -5.82
C VAL A 65 8.71 -15.91 -7.34
N ALA A 66 8.41 -14.78 -8.00
CA ALA A 66 8.67 -14.64 -9.43
C ALA A 66 10.17 -14.79 -9.75
N MET A 67 11.05 -14.11 -9.01
CA MET A 67 12.50 -14.20 -9.18
C MET A 67 13.04 -15.59 -8.91
N TRP A 68 12.47 -16.31 -7.93
CA TRP A 68 12.82 -17.69 -7.67
C TRP A 68 12.62 -18.58 -8.90
N PHE A 69 11.45 -18.52 -9.54
CA PHE A 69 11.12 -19.38 -10.68
C PHE A 69 11.74 -18.93 -12.00
N ILE A 70 11.98 -17.63 -12.20
CA ILE A 70 12.50 -17.09 -13.46
C ILE A 70 14.03 -17.12 -13.50
N ILE A 71 14.70 -16.78 -12.39
CA ILE A 71 16.15 -16.47 -12.38
C ILE A 71 16.90 -17.29 -11.34
N TRP A 72 16.58 -17.11 -10.05
CA TRP A 72 17.45 -17.53 -8.95
C TRP A 72 17.60 -19.05 -8.86
N ARG A 73 16.55 -19.83 -9.08
CA ARG A 73 16.63 -21.30 -9.07
C ARG A 73 17.61 -21.81 -10.13
N GLY A 74 17.67 -21.17 -11.30
CA GLY A 74 18.59 -21.56 -12.39
C GLY A 74 20.04 -21.13 -12.16
N GLN A 75 20.26 -20.15 -11.29
CA GLN A 75 21.58 -19.62 -10.94
C GLN A 75 22.21 -20.28 -9.71
N GLY A 76 21.55 -21.29 -9.13
CA GLY A 76 22.05 -21.98 -7.94
C GLY A 76 21.96 -21.15 -6.65
N PHE A 77 21.09 -20.13 -6.60
CA PHE A 77 20.81 -19.41 -5.36
C PHE A 77 20.26 -20.37 -4.29
N SER A 78 20.72 -20.22 -3.05
CA SER A 78 20.12 -20.94 -1.94
C SER A 78 18.73 -20.35 -1.61
N PRO A 79 17.77 -21.15 -1.14
CA PRO A 79 16.47 -20.63 -0.73
C PRO A 79 16.57 -19.53 0.35
N ALA A 80 17.56 -19.65 1.24
CA ALA A 80 17.80 -18.66 2.29
C ALA A 80 18.29 -17.31 1.73
N SER A 81 19.22 -17.32 0.76
CA SER A 81 19.70 -16.08 0.14
C SER A 81 18.62 -15.41 -0.71
N ALA A 82 17.83 -16.20 -1.44
CA ALA A 82 16.66 -15.72 -2.18
C ALA A 82 15.62 -15.07 -1.25
N ALA A 83 15.31 -15.71 -0.12
CA ALA A 83 14.39 -15.16 0.89
C ALA A 83 14.92 -13.85 1.49
N GLY A 84 16.22 -13.80 1.83
CA GLY A 84 16.86 -12.59 2.33
C GLY A 84 16.82 -11.43 1.33
N ALA A 85 17.12 -11.69 0.05
CA ALA A 85 17.07 -10.71 -1.02
C ALA A 85 15.64 -10.19 -1.26
N ALA A 86 14.66 -11.10 -1.28
CA ALA A 86 13.24 -10.76 -1.42
C ALA A 86 12.73 -9.91 -0.23
N ALA A 87 13.12 -10.26 0.99
CA ALA A 87 12.76 -9.50 2.19
C ALA A 87 13.36 -8.09 2.17
N LEU A 88 14.65 -7.96 1.84
CA LEU A 88 15.31 -6.66 1.73
C LEU A 88 14.66 -5.78 0.66
N ALA A 89 14.40 -6.33 -0.52
CA ALA A 89 13.73 -5.62 -1.61
C ALA A 89 12.32 -5.18 -1.20
N GLY A 90 11.57 -6.05 -0.51
CA GLY A 90 10.27 -5.74 0.09
C GLY A 90 10.34 -4.57 1.06
N ILE A 91 11.26 -4.61 2.03
CA ILE A 91 11.42 -3.54 3.03
C ILE A 91 11.70 -2.18 2.37
N ILE A 92 12.61 -2.15 1.40
CA ILE A 92 12.96 -0.93 0.65
C ILE A 92 11.76 -0.43 -0.13
N PHE A 93 11.11 -1.31 -0.90
CA PHE A 93 9.95 -0.96 -1.72
C PHE A 93 8.77 -0.44 -0.88
N GLY A 94 8.45 -1.14 0.20
CA GLY A 94 7.45 -0.69 1.16
C GLY A 94 7.78 0.68 1.74
N GLY A 95 9.07 0.95 2.00
CA GLY A 95 9.54 2.24 2.52
C GLY A 95 9.32 3.37 1.51
N LEU A 96 9.67 3.12 0.25
CA LEU A 96 9.42 4.05 -0.85
C LEU A 96 7.93 4.34 -1.02
N MET A 97 7.07 3.32 -0.97
CA MET A 97 5.62 3.50 -1.09
C MET A 97 5.03 4.25 0.11
N ALA A 98 5.46 3.93 1.32
CA ALA A 98 5.02 4.64 2.52
C ALA A 98 5.46 6.12 2.49
N GLY A 99 6.69 6.39 2.05
CA GLY A 99 7.20 7.74 1.81
C GLY A 99 6.43 8.47 0.70
N TYR A 100 6.10 7.79 -0.40
CA TYR A 100 5.29 8.33 -1.49
C TYR A 100 3.92 8.79 -0.99
N PHE A 101 3.18 7.94 -0.28
CA PHE A 101 1.86 8.29 0.25
C PHE A 101 1.93 9.38 1.33
N ALA A 102 2.94 9.35 2.20
CA ALA A 102 3.16 10.42 3.17
C ALA A 102 3.44 11.76 2.47
N ARG A 103 4.29 11.76 1.43
CA ARG A 103 4.59 12.96 0.64
C ARG A 103 3.37 13.45 -0.12
N ALA A 104 2.58 12.55 -0.72
CA ALA A 104 1.33 12.90 -1.40
C ALA A 104 0.35 13.57 -0.42
N ARG A 105 0.20 13.01 0.77
CA ARG A 105 -0.64 13.60 1.83
C ARG A 105 -0.23 15.03 2.18
N HIS A 106 1.08 15.28 2.36
CA HIS A 106 1.59 16.63 2.63
C HIS A 106 1.42 17.57 1.43
N ARG A 107 1.69 17.09 0.21
CA ARG A 107 1.56 17.87 -1.03
C ARG A 107 0.13 18.34 -1.26
N TYR A 108 -0.85 17.47 -1.03
CA TYR A 108 -2.27 17.75 -1.25
C TYR A 108 -2.98 18.30 0.00
N LYS A 109 -2.25 18.55 1.10
CA LYS A 109 -2.79 19.10 2.36
C LYS A 109 -4.01 18.32 2.88
N LEU A 110 -3.99 16.99 2.71
CA LEU A 110 -5.10 16.14 3.13
C LEU A 110 -5.24 16.14 4.66
N SER A 111 -6.48 16.10 5.14
CA SER A 111 -6.78 16.04 6.57
C SER A 111 -6.24 14.76 7.22
N ARG A 112 -6.14 14.73 8.55
CA ARG A 112 -5.88 13.45 9.24
C ARG A 112 -7.15 12.62 9.26
N TRP A 113 -7.01 11.29 9.16
CA TRP A 113 -8.17 10.38 9.28
C TRP A 113 -8.95 10.59 10.58
N GLU A 114 -8.25 10.93 11.66
CA GLU A 114 -8.83 11.20 12.96
C GLU A 114 -9.66 12.49 13.00
N GLU A 115 -9.44 13.41 12.06
CA GLU A 115 -10.10 14.73 11.95
C GLU A 115 -11.30 14.74 10.98
N LEU A 116 -11.58 13.62 10.28
CA LEU A 116 -12.70 13.46 9.33
C LEU A 116 -14.05 13.13 10.00
#